data_AF-A0A926ZW37-F1
#
_entry.id   AF-A0A926ZW37-F1
#
_cell.length_a   1.000
_cell.length_b   1.000
_cell.length_c   1.000
_cell.angle_alpha   90.00
_cell.angle_beta   90.00
_cell.angle_gamma   90.00
#
_symmetry.space_group_name_H-M   'P 1'
#
loop_
_entity.id
_entity.type
_entity.pdbx_description
1 polymer ?
#
loop_
_entity_poly.entity_id
_entity_poly.type
_entity_poly.pdbx_seq_one_letter_code
_entity_poly.pdbx_strand_id
1 'polypeptide(L)'
;MAVDIKTLRQQPTYQASTPVESLLGDLSFLTQLDVQIEQKLKRANILLGVGIAVVFISFFLLAIGIGIVTLAVGLGLAIWGGVSRQRLVKINIPNYRYELLIRVLQMLLRDMAPDQPVDLKLGLTSVERPEKKIDTIPHPSRSKWNIDRYADPWLELSSQFLDGTRFTLSATELFQSHHGWKRGRSGKSKYKRKPKPKGQLLSLNLTFSRRKYGAVDQMSSDLQGAIQLPPTVRLKAIENRDNHLLLQVKSSPPPGVDDLYQTISLMFLSIYQILNLSRELSKQP
;
A
#
# COMPACT_ATOMS: atom_id res chain seq x y z
N MET A 1 -1.98 21.35 -1.96
CA MET A 1 -3.15 21.76 -2.75
C MET A 1 -4.33 21.01 -2.15
N ALA A 2 -5.36 21.68 -1.62
CA ALA A 2 -6.39 21.01 -0.81
C ALA A 2 -7.04 19.84 -1.55
N VAL A 3 -6.79 18.62 -1.07
CA VAL A 3 -7.27 17.36 -1.65
C VAL A 3 -8.80 17.37 -1.76
N ASP A 4 -9.34 17.28 -2.98
CA ASP A 4 -10.81 17.23 -3.17
C ASP A 4 -11.35 15.83 -2.85
N ILE A 5 -12.18 15.76 -1.80
CA ILE A 5 -12.80 14.53 -1.33
C ILE A 5 -13.76 13.95 -2.38
N LYS A 6 -14.38 14.79 -3.22
CA LYS A 6 -15.33 14.33 -4.25
C LYS A 6 -14.60 13.58 -5.36
N THR A 7 -13.45 14.08 -5.80
CA THR A 7 -12.63 13.41 -6.81
C THR A 7 -12.04 12.12 -6.26
N LEU A 8 -11.55 12.10 -5.01
CA LEU A 8 -11.06 10.88 -4.36
C LEU A 8 -12.10 9.75 -4.28
N ARG A 9 -13.39 10.08 -4.19
CA ARG A 9 -14.47 9.07 -4.20
C ARG A 9 -14.66 8.43 -5.56
N GLN A 10 -14.44 9.18 -6.64
CA GLN A 10 -14.61 8.70 -8.02
C GLN A 10 -13.34 8.03 -8.55
N GLN A 11 -12.19 8.66 -8.29
CA GLN A 11 -10.85 8.21 -8.65
C GLN A 11 -10.01 8.17 -7.38
N PRO A 12 -9.88 7.00 -6.73
CA PRO A 12 -9.20 6.88 -5.46
C PRO A 12 -7.68 6.75 -5.64
N THR A 13 -7.15 7.68 -6.43
CA THR A 13 -5.74 7.88 -6.72
C THR A 13 -5.46 9.35 -6.46
N TYR A 14 -4.51 9.63 -5.57
CA TYR A 14 -4.00 10.97 -5.35
C TYR A 14 -2.82 11.20 -6.30
N GLN A 15 -2.83 12.28 -7.08
CA GLN A 15 -1.75 12.64 -7.98
C GLN A 15 -1.43 14.13 -7.85
N ALA A 16 -0.16 14.45 -7.65
CA ALA A 16 0.31 15.82 -7.50
C ALA A 16 1.76 15.96 -7.98
N SER A 17 2.11 17.15 -8.45
CA SER A 17 3.47 17.57 -8.77
C SER A 17 3.73 18.88 -8.04
N THR A 18 4.23 18.80 -6.81
CA THR A 18 4.41 19.96 -5.92
C THR A 18 5.62 19.76 -5.01
N PRO A 19 6.15 20.84 -4.38
CA PRO A 19 7.22 20.71 -3.38
C PRO A 19 6.84 19.78 -2.22
N VAL A 20 7.85 19.20 -1.57
CA VAL A 20 7.68 18.20 -0.51
C VAL A 20 6.81 18.71 0.64
N GLU A 21 6.98 19.96 1.06
CA GLU A 21 6.20 20.53 2.16
C GLU A 21 4.70 20.57 1.86
N SER A 22 4.33 20.92 0.63
CA SER A 22 2.93 20.91 0.19
C SER A 22 2.36 19.48 0.19
N LEU A 23 3.14 18.51 -0.29
CA LEU A 23 2.74 17.09 -0.25
C LEU A 23 2.56 16.59 1.18
N LEU A 24 3.46 16.94 2.10
CA LEU A 24 3.33 16.57 3.52
C LEU A 24 2.05 17.15 4.14
N GLY A 25 1.71 18.39 3.80
CA GLY A 25 0.42 19.00 4.17
C GLY A 25 -0.77 18.18 3.66
N ASP A 26 -0.77 17.84 2.37
CA ASP A 26 -1.85 17.09 1.74
C ASP A 26 -1.98 15.65 2.32
N LEU A 27 -0.86 14.99 2.62
CA LEU A 27 -0.84 13.67 3.27
C LEU A 27 -1.32 13.74 4.73
N SER A 28 -0.97 14.78 5.47
CA SER A 28 -1.46 14.98 6.83
C SER A 28 -2.98 15.16 6.87
N PHE A 29 -3.55 15.81 5.85
CA PHE A 29 -4.99 15.92 5.68
C PHE A 29 -5.63 14.55 5.40
N LEU A 30 -5.00 13.70 4.57
CA LEU A 30 -5.45 12.31 4.38
C LEU A 30 -5.46 11.53 5.69
N THR A 31 -4.44 11.68 6.54
CA THR A 31 -4.39 11.07 7.87
C THR A 31 -5.57 11.51 8.74
N GLN A 32 -5.87 12.81 8.77
CA GLN A 32 -7.00 13.33 9.54
C GLN A 32 -8.35 12.79 9.01
N LEU A 33 -8.52 12.72 7.69
CA LEU A 33 -9.71 12.14 7.08
C LEU A 33 -9.90 10.67 7.45
N ASP A 34 -8.82 9.88 7.42
CA ASP A 34 -8.87 8.46 7.76
C ASP A 34 -9.26 8.24 9.23
N VAL A 35 -8.67 9.01 10.16
CA VAL A 35 -9.05 9.00 11.58
C VAL A 35 -10.55 9.29 11.77
N GLN A 36 -11.11 10.24 11.02
CA GLN A 36 -12.56 10.51 11.07
C GLN A 36 -13.40 9.35 10.52
N ILE A 37 -12.93 8.67 9.47
CA ILE A 37 -13.60 7.49 8.90
C ILE A 37 -13.58 6.33 9.90
N GLU A 38 -12.42 6.06 10.52
CA GLU A 38 -12.30 5.03 11.55
C GLU A 38 -13.23 5.28 12.74
N GLN A 39 -13.32 6.53 13.22
CA GLN A 39 -14.24 6.89 14.30
C GLN A 39 -15.70 6.66 13.90
N LYS A 40 -16.09 7.04 12.67
CA LYS A 40 -17.44 6.79 12.15
C LYS A 40 -17.72 5.29 11.99
N LEU A 41 -16.72 4.50 11.59
CA LEU A 41 -16.81 3.04 11.52
C LEU A 41 -17.03 2.41 12.89
N LYS A 42 -16.28 2.87 13.91
CA LYS A 42 -16.47 2.43 15.30
C LYS A 42 -17.91 2.71 15.78
N ARG A 43 -18.41 3.94 15.55
CA ARG A 43 -19.81 4.30 15.88
C ARG A 43 -20.82 3.44 15.13
N ALA A 44 -20.63 3.22 13.83
CA ALA A 44 -21.52 2.38 13.03
C ALA A 44 -21.54 0.92 13.50
N ASN A 45 -20.39 0.37 13.91
CA ASN A 45 -20.30 -0.98 14.48
C ASN A 45 -21.01 -1.06 15.83
N ILE A 46 -20.88 -0.04 16.69
CA ILE A 46 -21.60 0.04 17.97
C ILE A 46 -23.12 0.08 17.73
N LEU A 47 -23.58 0.95 16.84
CA LEU A 47 -25.00 1.07 16.49
C LEU A 47 -25.57 -0.24 15.92
N LEU A 48 -24.80 -0.92 15.06
CA LEU A 48 -25.17 -2.23 14.54
C LEU A 48 -25.26 -3.28 15.66
N GLY A 49 -24.28 -3.31 16.58
CA GLY A 49 -24.28 -4.21 17.73
C GLY A 49 -25.47 -3.97 18.67
N VAL A 50 -25.73 -2.70 19.01
CA VAL A 50 -26.88 -2.29 19.83
C VAL A 50 -28.19 -2.63 19.14
N GLY A 51 -28.33 -2.35 17.84
CA GLY A 51 -29.52 -2.70 17.07
C GLY A 51 -29.81 -4.20 17.11
N ILE A 52 -28.78 -5.04 16.89
CA ILE A 52 -28.92 -6.51 16.98
C ILE A 52 -29.31 -6.95 18.39
N ALA A 53 -28.71 -6.38 19.43
CA ALA A 53 -29.05 -6.70 20.82
C ALA A 53 -30.51 -6.32 21.16
N VAL A 54 -30.97 -5.15 20.72
CA VAL A 54 -32.36 -4.70 20.89
C VAL A 54 -33.32 -5.62 20.15
N VAL A 55 -33.01 -6.04 18.92
CA VAL A 55 -33.82 -7.03 18.18
C VAL A 55 -33.93 -8.33 18.98
N PHE A 56 -32.82 -8.82 19.54
CA PHE A 56 -32.81 -10.04 20.34
C PHE A 56 -33.67 -9.92 21.61
N ILE A 57 -33.51 -8.82 22.36
CA ILE A 57 -34.32 -8.55 23.57
C ILE A 57 -35.80 -8.40 23.21
N SER A 58 -36.11 -7.78 22.07
CA SER A 58 -37.48 -7.57 21.61
C SER A 58 -38.24 -8.88 21.41
N PHE A 59 -37.56 -9.96 20.99
CA PHE A 59 -38.20 -11.28 20.88
C PHE A 59 -38.71 -11.82 22.22
N PHE A 60 -38.04 -11.51 23.34
CA PHE A 60 -38.50 -11.89 24.68
C PHE A 60 -39.64 -10.98 25.17
N LEU A 61 -39.62 -9.71 24.76
CA LEU A 61 -40.65 -8.72 25.12
C LEU A 61 -41.93 -8.83 24.28
N LEU A 62 -41.96 -9.65 23.22
CA LEU A 62 -43.17 -9.91 22.44
C LEU A 62 -44.30 -10.49 23.31
N ALA A 63 -43.96 -11.30 24.32
CA ALA A 63 -44.94 -11.88 25.25
C ALA A 63 -45.69 -10.83 26.09
N ILE A 64 -45.14 -9.62 26.22
CA ILE A 64 -45.67 -8.53 27.06
C ILE A 64 -46.29 -7.42 26.16
N GLY A 65 -46.40 -7.64 24.84
CA GLY A 65 -47.04 -6.72 23.89
C GLY A 65 -46.20 -5.50 23.48
N ILE A 66 -45.09 -5.21 24.16
CA ILE A 66 -44.20 -4.07 23.85
C ILE A 66 -43.18 -4.44 22.75
N GLY A 67 -42.95 -5.73 22.51
CA GLY A 67 -41.89 -6.23 21.62
C GLY A 67 -41.94 -5.74 20.18
N ILE A 68 -43.10 -5.35 19.64
CA ILE A 68 -43.21 -4.88 18.24
C ILE A 68 -42.50 -3.54 18.04
N VAL A 69 -42.69 -2.59 18.97
CA VAL A 69 -42.09 -1.25 18.87
C VAL A 69 -40.58 -1.33 19.03
N THR A 70 -40.10 -2.08 20.02
CA THR A 70 -38.67 -2.25 20.27
C THR A 70 -37.99 -3.01 19.12
N LEU A 71 -38.68 -3.96 18.50
CA LEU A 71 -38.17 -4.69 17.34
C LEU A 71 -37.96 -3.77 16.14
N ALA A 72 -38.93 -2.88 15.86
CA ALA A 72 -38.84 -1.91 14.77
C ALA A 72 -37.65 -0.94 14.97
N VAL A 73 -37.46 -0.44 16.19
CA VAL A 73 -36.32 0.43 16.55
C VAL A 73 -35.00 -0.33 16.39
N GLY A 74 -34.91 -1.56 16.92
CA GLY A 74 -33.71 -2.38 16.81
C GLY A 74 -33.31 -2.67 15.36
N LEU A 75 -34.29 -3.03 14.52
CA LEU A 75 -34.08 -3.24 13.09
C LEU A 75 -33.62 -1.96 12.38
N GLY A 76 -34.26 -0.82 12.66
CA GLY A 76 -33.87 0.47 12.11
C GLY A 76 -32.41 0.82 12.42
N LEU A 77 -31.98 0.65 13.67
CA LEU A 77 -30.59 0.87 14.10
C LEU A 77 -29.62 -0.11 13.43
N ALA A 78 -29.97 -1.39 13.34
CA ALA A 78 -29.13 -2.42 12.72
C ALA A 78 -28.94 -2.16 11.21
N ILE A 79 -30.02 -1.82 10.50
CA ILE A 79 -29.98 -1.47 9.07
C ILE A 79 -29.15 -0.21 8.87
N TRP A 80 -29.41 0.85 9.64
CA TRP A 80 -28.68 2.11 9.51
C TRP A 80 -27.19 1.96 9.81
N GLY A 81 -26.84 1.27 10.90
CA GLY A 81 -25.46 0.94 11.24
C GLY A 81 -24.79 0.10 10.17
N GLY A 82 -25.49 -0.91 9.63
CA GLY A 82 -24.99 -1.79 8.57
C GLY A 82 -24.73 -1.06 7.25
N VAL A 83 -25.68 -0.24 6.78
CA VAL A 83 -25.53 0.57 5.57
C VAL A 83 -24.40 1.60 5.74
N SER A 84 -24.34 2.28 6.89
CA SER A 84 -23.29 3.24 7.19
C SER A 84 -21.91 2.59 7.18
N ARG A 85 -21.77 1.42 7.82
CA ARG A 85 -20.55 0.61 7.81
C ARG A 85 -20.15 0.23 6.38
N GLN A 86 -21.06 -0.29 5.57
CA GLN A 86 -20.76 -0.69 4.19
C GLN A 86 -20.28 0.49 3.33
N ARG A 87 -20.86 1.69 3.52
CA ARG A 87 -20.43 2.90 2.82
C ARG A 87 -19.03 3.34 3.26
N LEU A 88 -18.76 3.35 4.56
CA LEU A 88 -17.48 3.80 5.12
C LEU A 88 -16.32 2.84 4.81
N VAL A 89 -16.54 1.51 4.87
CA VAL A 89 -15.51 0.51 4.54
C VAL A 89 -14.99 0.68 3.10
N LYS A 90 -15.83 1.13 2.17
CA LYS A 90 -15.41 1.36 0.77
C LYS A 90 -14.44 2.54 0.60
N ILE A 91 -14.42 3.46 1.55
CA ILE A 91 -13.62 4.69 1.54
C ILE A 91 -12.42 4.55 2.49
N ASN A 92 -12.32 3.46 3.25
CA ASN A 92 -11.21 3.23 4.19
C ASN A 92 -9.89 3.08 3.44
N ILE A 93 -8.92 3.91 3.77
CA ILE A 93 -7.60 3.93 3.14
C ILE A 93 -6.68 3.01 3.96
N PRO A 94 -5.78 2.23 3.35
CA PRO A 94 -4.79 1.48 4.12
C PRO A 94 -3.75 2.42 4.76
N ASN A 95 -3.70 2.45 6.10
CA ASN A 95 -2.94 3.43 6.89
C ASN A 95 -1.45 3.50 6.50
N TYR A 96 -0.84 2.32 6.28
CA TYR A 96 0.58 2.20 5.94
C TYR A 96 0.99 2.96 4.68
N ARG A 97 0.06 3.26 3.76
CA ARG A 97 0.39 3.89 2.46
C ARG A 97 0.79 5.35 2.61
N TYR A 98 0.02 6.14 3.37
CA TYR A 98 0.36 7.53 3.63
C TYR A 98 1.40 7.67 4.74
N GLU A 99 1.39 6.79 5.75
CA GLU A 99 2.39 6.80 6.82
C GLU A 99 3.81 6.53 6.30
N LEU A 100 3.97 5.53 5.43
CA LEU A 100 5.25 5.24 4.79
C LEU A 100 5.73 6.46 3.99
N LEU A 101 4.82 7.03 3.20
CA LEU A 101 5.15 8.12 2.29
C LEU A 101 5.58 9.39 3.02
N ILE A 102 4.92 9.74 4.13
CA ILE A 102 5.33 10.86 4.99
C ILE A 102 6.79 10.68 5.43
N ARG A 103 7.15 9.49 5.92
CA ARG A 103 8.53 9.22 6.39
C ARG A 103 9.55 9.23 5.25
N VAL A 104 9.20 8.63 4.11
CA VAL A 104 10.07 8.63 2.92
C VAL A 104 10.29 10.05 2.42
N LEU A 105 9.26 10.88 2.33
CA LEU A 105 9.39 12.28 1.92
C LEU A 105 10.24 13.09 2.89
N GLN A 106 10.09 12.90 4.20
CA GLN A 106 10.92 13.55 5.22
C GLN A 106 12.39 13.15 5.12
N MET A 107 12.67 11.88 4.79
CA MET A 107 14.03 11.41 4.53
C MET A 107 14.61 12.08 3.28
N LEU A 108 13.85 12.09 2.18
CA LEU A 108 14.29 12.63 0.88
C LEU A 108 14.52 14.14 0.90
N LEU A 109 13.77 14.89 1.73
CA LEU A 109 13.90 16.34 1.86
C LEU A 109 15.34 16.78 2.20
N ARG A 110 16.11 15.91 2.86
CA ARG A 110 17.51 16.19 3.24
C ARG A 110 18.45 16.34 2.04
N ASP A 111 18.15 15.67 0.93
CA ASP A 111 19.02 15.59 -0.26
C ASP A 111 18.42 16.29 -1.49
N MET A 112 17.36 17.06 -1.29
CA MET A 112 16.60 17.74 -2.35
C MET A 112 16.54 19.24 -2.11
N ALA A 113 16.42 20.03 -3.19
CA ALA A 113 16.16 21.46 -3.04
C ALA A 113 14.75 21.68 -2.46
N PRO A 114 14.53 22.67 -1.57
CA PRO A 114 13.24 22.89 -0.92
C PRO A 114 12.07 23.14 -1.89
N ASP A 115 12.37 23.75 -3.03
CA ASP A 115 11.42 24.10 -4.09
C ASP A 115 11.31 23.04 -5.19
N GLN A 116 12.13 21.97 -5.13
CA GLN A 116 12.12 20.92 -6.15
C GLN A 116 10.75 20.20 -6.17
N PRO A 117 10.05 20.18 -7.31
CA PRO A 117 8.79 19.48 -7.41
C PRO A 117 8.98 17.97 -7.30
N VAL A 118 8.04 17.34 -6.60
CA VAL A 118 7.96 15.89 -6.46
C VAL A 118 6.68 15.43 -7.13
N ASP A 119 6.86 14.58 -8.14
CA ASP A 119 5.75 13.90 -8.81
C ASP A 119 5.36 12.69 -7.96
N LEU A 120 4.13 12.71 -7.47
CA LEU A 120 3.59 11.66 -6.63
C LEU A 120 2.30 11.15 -7.25
N LYS A 121 2.18 9.84 -7.34
CA LYS A 121 0.96 9.11 -7.62
C LYS A 121 0.77 8.02 -6.56
N LEU A 122 -0.34 8.12 -5.84
CA LEU A 122 -0.66 7.31 -4.68
C LEU A 122 -2.05 6.68 -4.83
N GLY A 123 -2.11 5.36 -4.97
CA GLY A 123 -3.34 4.59 -4.94
C GLY A 123 -3.85 4.41 -3.52
N LEU A 124 -5.09 4.80 -3.24
CA LEU A 124 -5.68 4.80 -1.89
C LEU A 124 -6.64 3.63 -1.64
N THR A 125 -6.59 2.59 -2.50
CA THR A 125 -7.57 1.50 -2.49
C THR A 125 -6.97 0.15 -2.17
N SER A 126 -7.75 -0.69 -1.50
CA SER A 126 -7.36 -2.08 -1.22
C SER A 126 -6.95 -2.85 -2.49
N VAL A 127 -5.94 -3.71 -2.34
CA VAL A 127 -5.44 -4.63 -3.37
C VAL A 127 -6.50 -5.63 -3.85
N GLU A 128 -7.53 -5.94 -3.04
CA GLU A 128 -8.54 -6.96 -3.36
C GLU A 128 -9.64 -6.49 -4.33
N ARG A 129 -9.52 -5.29 -4.91
CA ARG A 129 -10.51 -4.79 -5.86
C ARG A 129 -10.48 -5.58 -7.18
N PRO A 130 -11.64 -5.86 -7.81
CA PRO A 130 -11.70 -6.61 -9.07
C PRO A 130 -10.86 -5.98 -10.19
N GLU A 131 -10.78 -4.65 -10.24
CA GLU A 131 -9.99 -3.89 -11.22
C GLU A 131 -8.48 -4.14 -11.17
N LYS A 132 -7.97 -4.70 -10.06
CA LYS A 132 -6.54 -4.99 -9.82
C LYS A 132 -6.20 -6.48 -9.99
N LYS A 133 -7.17 -7.27 -10.44
CA LYS A 133 -7.02 -8.70 -10.64
C LYS A 133 -6.28 -8.96 -11.94
N ILE A 134 -5.15 -9.66 -11.84
CA ILE A 134 -4.33 -10.04 -12.99
C ILE A 134 -4.96 -11.24 -13.70
N ASP A 135 -5.20 -12.31 -12.94
CA ASP A 135 -5.70 -13.58 -13.48
C ASP A 135 -6.52 -14.38 -12.45
N THR A 136 -7.21 -15.40 -12.95
CA THR A 136 -7.72 -16.53 -12.16
C THR A 136 -7.14 -17.81 -12.72
N ILE A 137 -6.46 -18.56 -11.87
CA ILE A 137 -5.94 -19.88 -12.22
C ILE A 137 -6.58 -20.98 -11.36
N PRO A 138 -6.75 -22.20 -11.87
CA PRO A 138 -7.16 -23.33 -11.03
C PRO A 138 -6.07 -23.63 -9.99
N HIS A 139 -6.50 -24.08 -8.80
CA HIS A 139 -5.57 -24.43 -7.73
C HIS A 139 -4.85 -25.74 -8.09
N PRO A 140 -3.50 -25.78 -8.06
CA PRO A 140 -2.73 -26.91 -8.60
C PRO A 140 -3.03 -28.24 -7.91
N SER A 141 -3.28 -28.22 -6.59
CA SER A 141 -3.54 -29.43 -5.79
C SER A 141 -4.96 -29.59 -5.26
N ARG A 142 -5.89 -28.66 -5.55
CA ARG A 142 -7.25 -28.70 -4.99
C ARG A 142 -8.28 -28.54 -6.09
N SER A 143 -8.91 -29.65 -6.47
CA SER A 143 -10.02 -29.63 -7.42
C SER A 143 -11.16 -28.72 -6.91
N LYS A 144 -11.78 -27.95 -7.82
CA LYS A 144 -12.84 -26.96 -7.54
C LYS A 144 -12.39 -25.77 -6.67
N TRP A 145 -11.09 -25.54 -6.57
CA TRP A 145 -10.53 -24.32 -6.01
C TRP A 145 -9.83 -23.52 -7.12
N ASN A 146 -9.92 -22.21 -7.00
CA ASN A 146 -9.28 -21.23 -7.87
C ASN A 146 -8.39 -20.32 -7.02
N ILE A 147 -7.41 -19.71 -7.68
CA ILE A 147 -6.52 -18.70 -7.13
C ILE A 147 -6.68 -17.46 -7.99
N ASP A 148 -7.15 -16.38 -7.39
CA ASP A 148 -7.13 -15.06 -8.00
C ASP A 148 -5.83 -14.36 -7.59
N ARG A 149 -5.07 -13.85 -8.56
CA ARG A 149 -3.86 -13.04 -8.29
C ARG A 149 -4.16 -11.57 -8.54
N TYR A 150 -3.62 -10.73 -7.67
CA TYR A 150 -3.80 -9.28 -7.71
C TYR A 150 -2.43 -8.60 -7.64
N ALA A 151 -2.28 -7.51 -8.38
CA ALA A 151 -1.16 -6.59 -8.27
C ALA A 151 -1.67 -5.15 -8.24
N ASP A 152 -1.19 -4.39 -7.27
CA ASP A 152 -1.61 -3.02 -7.05
C ASP A 152 -0.41 -2.08 -7.06
N PRO A 153 -0.10 -1.42 -8.19
CA PRO A 153 0.92 -0.36 -8.23
C PRO A 153 0.38 0.87 -7.50
N TRP A 154 0.60 0.90 -6.19
CA TRP A 154 -0.04 1.86 -5.30
C TRP A 154 0.83 3.09 -5.04
N LEU A 155 2.13 3.05 -5.33
CA LEU A 155 3.03 4.19 -5.18
C LEU A 155 3.89 4.34 -6.42
N GLU A 156 3.98 5.57 -6.90
CA GLU A 156 4.98 6.04 -7.84
C GLU A 156 5.40 7.45 -7.39
N LEU A 157 6.68 7.61 -7.12
CA LEU A 157 7.28 8.82 -6.56
C LEU A 157 8.53 9.14 -7.38
N SER A 158 8.58 10.29 -8.03
CA SER A 158 9.73 10.73 -8.80
C SER A 158 10.12 12.17 -8.53
N SER A 159 11.43 12.41 -8.46
CA SER A 159 11.99 13.74 -8.36
C SER A 159 13.48 13.74 -8.68
N GLN A 160 14.17 14.81 -8.30
CA GLN A 160 15.59 15.05 -8.55
C GLN A 160 16.29 15.48 -7.26
N PHE A 161 17.49 14.96 -7.05
CA PHE A 161 18.38 15.32 -5.96
C PHE A 161 19.25 16.54 -6.30
N LEU A 162 19.89 17.12 -5.29
CA LEU A 162 20.77 18.30 -5.44
C LEU A 162 21.96 18.09 -6.39
N ASP A 163 22.44 16.86 -6.54
CA ASP A 163 23.52 16.49 -7.45
C ASP A 163 23.06 16.40 -8.93
N GLY A 164 21.76 16.54 -9.17
CA GLY A 164 21.10 16.43 -10.46
C GLY A 164 20.64 15.00 -10.81
N THR A 165 20.86 14.02 -9.93
CA THR A 165 20.40 12.64 -10.12
C THR A 165 18.88 12.58 -9.97
N ARG A 166 18.20 11.99 -10.96
CA ARG A 166 16.75 11.78 -10.91
C ARG A 166 16.45 10.41 -10.33
N PHE A 167 15.38 10.30 -9.55
CA PHE A 167 14.93 9.03 -9.02
C PHE A 167 13.46 8.77 -9.34
N THR A 168 13.12 7.49 -9.44
CA THR A 168 11.75 7.00 -9.48
C THR A 168 11.65 5.81 -8.53
N LEU A 169 10.89 5.97 -7.46
CA LEU A 169 10.53 4.92 -6.51
C LEU A 169 9.10 4.46 -6.80
N SER A 170 8.90 3.17 -6.96
CA SER A 170 7.57 2.57 -7.09
C SER A 170 7.36 1.41 -6.13
N ALA A 171 6.11 1.23 -5.69
CA ALA A 171 5.70 0.11 -4.85
C ALA A 171 4.46 -0.57 -5.43
N THR A 172 4.55 -1.88 -5.59
CA THR A 172 3.45 -2.74 -6.04
C THR A 172 3.12 -3.76 -4.95
N GLU A 173 1.89 -3.75 -4.46
CA GLU A 173 1.41 -4.75 -3.51
C GLU A 173 0.96 -6.01 -4.25
N LEU A 174 1.41 -7.17 -3.79
CA LEU A 174 1.07 -8.47 -4.39
C LEU A 174 0.15 -9.24 -3.44
N PHE A 175 -0.96 -9.75 -3.98
CA PHE A 175 -1.94 -10.47 -3.19
C PHE A 175 -2.52 -11.67 -3.95
N GLN A 176 -2.93 -12.70 -3.21
CA GLN A 176 -3.65 -13.84 -3.75
C GLN A 176 -4.89 -14.15 -2.90
N SER A 177 -5.97 -14.57 -3.56
CA SER A 177 -7.17 -15.07 -2.90
C SER A 177 -7.44 -16.49 -3.38
N HIS A 178 -7.32 -17.46 -2.48
CA HIS A 178 -7.67 -18.85 -2.78
C HIS A 178 -9.13 -19.07 -2.42
N HIS A 179 -9.94 -19.49 -3.38
CA HIS A 179 -11.36 -19.70 -3.13
C HIS A 179 -11.91 -20.95 -3.80
N GLY A 180 -12.98 -21.51 -3.24
CA GLY A 180 -13.57 -22.74 -3.75
C GLY A 180 -14.54 -23.39 -2.79
N TRP A 181 -15.18 -24.46 -3.25
CA TRP A 181 -16.09 -25.25 -2.43
C TRP A 181 -15.32 -26.33 -1.66
N LYS A 182 -15.64 -26.48 -0.38
CA LYS A 182 -15.15 -27.56 0.48
C LYS A 182 -16.32 -28.33 1.07
N ARG A 183 -16.33 -29.66 0.92
CA ARG A 183 -17.28 -30.55 1.59
C ARG A 183 -16.81 -30.82 3.02
N GLY A 184 -17.71 -30.65 3.99
CA GLY A 184 -17.45 -30.95 5.40
C GLY A 184 -17.76 -32.41 5.76
N ARG A 185 -17.39 -32.82 6.99
CA ARG A 185 -17.65 -34.17 7.52
C ARG A 185 -19.15 -34.50 7.57
N SER A 186 -20.01 -33.50 7.77
CA SER A 186 -21.47 -33.62 7.74
C SER A 186 -22.08 -33.69 6.33
N GLY A 187 -21.26 -33.78 5.27
CA GLY A 187 -21.71 -33.80 3.87
C GLY A 187 -22.08 -32.45 3.26
N LYS A 188 -22.25 -31.39 4.08
CA LYS A 188 -22.57 -30.04 3.60
C LYS A 188 -21.37 -29.41 2.88
N SER A 189 -21.62 -28.82 1.71
CA SER A 189 -20.64 -28.04 0.95
C SER A 189 -20.65 -26.58 1.41
N LYS A 190 -19.46 -26.01 1.64
CA LYS A 190 -19.31 -24.60 2.01
C LYS A 190 -18.29 -23.92 1.10
N TYR A 191 -18.65 -22.75 0.58
CA TYR A 191 -17.71 -21.89 -0.11
C TYR A 191 -16.72 -21.28 0.89
N LYS A 192 -15.44 -21.30 0.54
CA LYS A 192 -14.35 -20.80 1.36
C LYS A 192 -13.52 -19.85 0.50
N ARG A 193 -13.16 -18.71 1.07
CA ARG A 193 -12.17 -17.77 0.55
C ARG A 193 -11.06 -17.61 1.57
N LYS A 194 -9.81 -17.61 1.14
CA LYS A 194 -8.62 -17.49 1.99
C LYS A 194 -7.70 -16.43 1.40
N PRO A 195 -7.56 -15.27 2.07
CA PRO A 195 -6.60 -14.25 1.66
C PRO A 195 -5.17 -14.75 1.89
N LYS A 196 -4.27 -14.41 0.97
CA LYS A 196 -2.85 -14.79 0.95
C LYS A 196 -2.03 -13.59 0.47
N PRO A 197 -1.67 -12.67 1.38
CA PRO A 197 -0.72 -11.59 1.07
C PRO A 197 0.60 -12.17 0.55
N LYS A 198 1.20 -11.54 -0.47
CA LYS A 198 2.45 -12.00 -1.11
C LYS A 198 3.62 -11.03 -0.97
N GLY A 199 3.43 -9.96 -0.19
CA GLY A 199 4.43 -8.94 0.09
C GLY A 199 4.32 -7.76 -0.88
N GLN A 200 5.36 -6.95 -0.92
CA GLN A 200 5.43 -5.80 -1.83
C GLN A 200 6.67 -5.91 -2.72
N LEU A 201 6.55 -5.49 -3.97
CA LEU A 201 7.65 -5.28 -4.88
C LEU A 201 7.99 -3.79 -4.88
N LEU A 202 9.18 -3.46 -4.40
CA LEU A 202 9.72 -2.10 -4.41
C LEU A 202 10.73 -2.00 -5.54
N SER A 203 10.64 -0.94 -6.34
CA SER A 203 11.59 -0.66 -7.41
C SER A 203 12.10 0.76 -7.26
N LEU A 204 13.42 0.91 -7.22
CA LEU A 204 14.09 2.20 -7.23
C LEU A 204 14.93 2.29 -8.50
N ASN A 205 14.63 3.28 -9.33
CA ASN A 205 15.38 3.59 -10.53
C ASN A 205 16.07 4.95 -10.34
N LEU A 206 17.38 5.01 -10.53
CA LEU A 206 18.13 6.26 -10.57
C LEU A 206 18.61 6.54 -11.99
N THR A 207 18.54 7.81 -12.40
CA THR A 207 19.12 8.30 -13.64
C THR A 207 20.15 9.38 -13.31
N PHE A 208 21.39 9.18 -13.71
CA PHE A 208 22.52 10.02 -13.30
C PHE A 208 23.38 10.48 -14.49
N SER A 209 24.24 11.46 -14.28
CA SER A 209 25.13 11.98 -15.34
C SER A 209 26.36 11.09 -15.51
N ARG A 210 26.59 10.57 -16.72
CA ARG A 210 27.80 9.79 -17.05
C ARG A 210 29.10 10.56 -16.79
N ARG A 211 29.10 11.88 -16.97
CA ARG A 211 30.26 12.73 -16.68
C ARG A 211 30.70 12.64 -15.21
N LYS A 212 29.76 12.39 -14.29
CA LYS A 212 30.03 12.30 -12.85
C LYS A 212 30.24 10.86 -12.37
N TYR A 213 29.61 9.88 -13.02
CA TYR A 213 29.52 8.49 -12.56
C TYR A 213 29.82 7.47 -13.68
N GLY A 214 30.78 7.77 -14.56
CA GLY A 214 31.04 6.95 -15.74
C GLY A 214 31.57 5.54 -15.45
N ALA A 215 32.12 5.29 -14.25
CA ALA A 215 32.71 4.00 -13.92
C ALA A 215 31.73 2.97 -13.33
N VAL A 216 30.42 3.27 -13.26
CA VAL A 216 29.42 2.33 -12.71
C VAL A 216 29.38 1.03 -13.52
N ASP A 217 29.62 1.11 -14.84
CA ASP A 217 29.66 -0.05 -15.74
C ASP A 217 30.77 -1.04 -15.38
N GLN A 218 31.89 -0.55 -14.83
CA GLN A 218 33.01 -1.39 -14.44
C GLN A 218 32.75 -2.15 -13.13
N MET A 219 31.78 -1.71 -12.33
CA MET A 219 31.47 -2.30 -11.03
C MET A 219 30.40 -3.39 -11.09
N SER A 220 29.87 -3.74 -12.27
CA SER A 220 28.68 -4.61 -12.42
C SER A 220 28.81 -5.97 -11.72
N SER A 221 30.02 -6.53 -11.60
CA SER A 221 30.27 -7.80 -10.91
C SER A 221 30.18 -7.71 -9.38
N ASP A 222 30.49 -6.54 -8.82
CA ASP A 222 30.65 -6.34 -7.38
C ASP A 222 29.41 -5.68 -6.75
N LEU A 223 28.47 -5.22 -7.58
CA LEU A 223 27.27 -4.51 -7.13
C LEU A 223 26.47 -5.30 -6.10
N GLN A 224 26.33 -6.62 -6.25
CA GLN A 224 25.54 -7.43 -5.32
C GLN A 224 26.15 -7.47 -3.91
N GLY A 225 27.48 -7.43 -3.80
CA GLY A 225 28.18 -7.42 -2.51
C GLY A 225 28.09 -6.07 -1.79
N ALA A 226 27.89 -4.99 -2.54
CA ALA A 226 27.77 -3.64 -2.00
C ALA A 226 26.36 -3.32 -1.46
N ILE A 227 25.32 -4.03 -1.89
CA ILE A 227 23.95 -3.76 -1.44
C ILE A 227 23.73 -4.34 -0.04
N GLN A 228 23.36 -3.47 0.89
CA GLN A 228 22.94 -3.86 2.23
C GLN A 228 21.41 -3.81 2.32
N LEU A 229 20.75 -4.98 2.35
CA LEU A 229 19.30 -5.07 2.53
C LEU A 229 18.95 -5.72 3.88
N PRO A 230 17.77 -5.40 4.46
CA PRO A 230 17.27 -6.12 5.62
C PRO A 230 17.12 -7.62 5.34
N PRO A 231 17.29 -8.49 6.36
CA PRO A 231 17.16 -9.94 6.19
C PRO A 231 15.75 -10.39 5.77
N THR A 232 14.74 -9.53 5.98
CA THR A 232 13.34 -9.78 5.62
C THR A 232 13.04 -9.59 4.13
N VAL A 233 14.02 -9.11 3.34
CA VAL A 233 13.84 -8.64 1.97
C VAL A 233 14.62 -9.48 0.96
N ARG A 234 13.90 -9.85 -0.10
CA ARG A 234 14.32 -10.47 -1.37
C ARG A 234 15.00 -9.53 -2.35
N LEU A 235 16.32 -9.57 -2.62
CA LEU A 235 16.81 -8.92 -3.85
C LEU A 235 16.19 -9.62 -5.07
N LYS A 236 15.61 -8.84 -5.99
CA LYS A 236 14.92 -9.35 -7.19
C LYS A 236 15.70 -9.10 -8.45
N ALA A 237 16.19 -7.88 -8.62
CA ALA A 237 17.02 -7.50 -9.74
C ALA A 237 17.91 -6.33 -9.33
N ILE A 238 19.13 -6.33 -9.86
CA ILE A 238 19.94 -5.14 -10.00
C ILE A 238 20.35 -5.04 -11.46
N GLU A 239 20.02 -3.93 -12.10
CA GLU A 239 20.41 -3.67 -13.48
C GLU A 239 21.15 -2.34 -13.52
N ASN A 240 22.34 -2.36 -14.11
CA ASN A 240 23.03 -1.17 -14.54
C ASN A 240 22.92 -1.07 -16.06
N ARG A 241 22.43 0.06 -16.55
CA ARG A 241 22.37 0.37 -17.97
C ARG A 241 22.84 1.79 -18.16
N ASP A 242 24.07 1.98 -18.64
CA ASP A 242 24.58 3.25 -19.16
C ASP A 242 24.58 4.44 -18.17
N ASN A 243 23.40 5.01 -17.91
CA ASN A 243 23.12 6.14 -17.04
C ASN A 243 21.94 5.87 -16.09
N HIS A 244 21.50 4.62 -16.01
CA HIS A 244 20.38 4.15 -15.22
C HIS A 244 20.81 3.01 -14.30
N LEU A 245 20.44 3.10 -13.02
CA LEU A 245 20.58 2.01 -12.06
C LEU A 245 19.22 1.64 -11.50
N LEU A 246 18.81 0.40 -11.74
CA LEU A 246 17.57 -0.17 -11.22
C LEU A 246 17.88 -1.15 -10.11
N LEU A 247 17.25 -0.94 -8.94
CA LEU A 247 17.24 -1.87 -7.82
C LEU A 247 15.80 -2.30 -7.54
N GLN A 248 15.53 -3.59 -7.69
CA GLN A 248 14.23 -4.18 -7.35
C GLN A 248 14.36 -5.14 -6.18
N VAL A 249 13.47 -5.00 -5.22
CA VAL A 249 13.42 -5.87 -4.04
C VAL A 249 11.99 -6.29 -3.73
N LYS A 250 11.85 -7.46 -3.13
CA LYS A 250 10.57 -8.01 -2.68
C LYS A 250 10.55 -8.18 -1.17
N SER A 251 9.65 -7.48 -0.50
CA SER A 251 9.43 -7.63 0.95
C SER A 251 8.56 -8.84 1.28
N SER A 252 8.75 -9.40 2.47
CA SER A 252 7.94 -10.51 2.98
C SER A 252 6.61 -10.00 3.58
N PRO A 253 5.49 -10.73 3.43
CA PRO A 253 4.20 -10.34 4.00
C PRO A 253 3.99 -10.74 5.47
N PRO A 254 3.20 -9.96 6.25
CA PRO A 254 2.85 -8.56 6.01
C PRO A 254 4.02 -7.66 6.46
N PRO A 255 4.55 -6.78 5.60
CA PRO A 255 5.60 -5.87 6.06
C PRO A 255 4.98 -4.75 6.89
N GLY A 256 5.59 -4.43 8.03
CA GLY A 256 5.25 -3.22 8.78
C GLY A 256 5.66 -1.96 8.02
N VAL A 257 5.12 -0.80 8.42
CA VAL A 257 5.56 0.51 7.90
C VAL A 257 7.05 0.70 8.13
N ASP A 258 7.54 0.30 9.31
CA ASP A 258 8.95 0.39 9.69
C ASP A 258 9.85 -0.45 8.78
N ASP A 259 9.44 -1.69 8.48
CA ASP A 259 10.19 -2.58 7.60
C ASP A 259 10.31 -2.00 6.19
N LEU A 260 9.21 -1.46 5.64
CA LEU A 260 9.20 -0.84 4.32
C LEU A 260 10.05 0.42 4.29
N TYR A 261 9.94 1.26 5.31
CA TYR A 261 10.73 2.49 5.42
C TYR A 261 12.22 2.17 5.50
N GLN A 262 12.61 1.22 6.35
CA GLN A 262 14.00 0.76 6.47
C GLN A 262 14.50 0.17 5.14
N THR A 263 13.67 -0.62 4.46
CA THR A 263 14.01 -1.19 3.14
C THR A 263 14.26 -0.09 2.12
N ILE A 264 13.36 0.89 2.01
CA ILE A 264 13.50 2.01 1.06
C ILE A 264 14.75 2.84 1.40
N SER A 265 14.96 3.14 2.68
CA SER A 265 16.14 3.90 3.14
C SER A 265 17.44 3.19 2.74
N LEU A 266 17.53 1.89 2.98
CA LEU A 266 18.69 1.08 2.61
C LEU A 266 18.84 0.91 1.10
N MET A 267 17.75 0.87 0.34
CA MET A 267 17.81 0.90 -1.13
C MET A 267 18.45 2.20 -1.62
N PHE A 268 18.01 3.36 -1.12
CA PHE A 268 18.63 4.64 -1.48
C PHE A 268 20.10 4.68 -1.08
N LEU A 269 20.43 4.35 0.18
CA LEU A 269 21.81 4.35 0.68
C LEU A 269 22.72 3.41 -0.14
N SER A 270 22.25 2.19 -0.44
CA SER A 270 23.03 1.21 -1.21
C SER A 270 23.34 1.73 -2.61
N ILE A 271 22.35 2.31 -3.30
CA ILE A 271 22.57 2.88 -4.63
C ILE A 271 23.50 4.09 -4.56
N TYR A 272 23.31 4.98 -3.58
CA TYR A 272 24.19 6.13 -3.41
C TYR A 272 25.63 5.73 -3.12
N GLN A 273 25.85 4.68 -2.33
CA GLN A 273 27.17 4.12 -2.09
C GLN A 273 27.81 3.63 -3.39
N ILE A 274 27.06 2.90 -4.22
CA ILE A 274 27.52 2.46 -5.56
C ILE A 274 27.92 3.66 -6.42
N LEU A 275 27.08 4.71 -6.47
CA LEU A 275 27.40 5.92 -7.22
C LEU A 275 28.65 6.62 -6.68
N ASN A 276 28.80 6.74 -5.36
CA ASN A 276 30.00 7.38 -4.79
C ASN A 276 31.29 6.58 -5.07
N LEU A 277 31.24 5.25 -4.94
CA LEU A 277 32.36 4.38 -5.28
C LEU A 277 32.75 4.50 -6.76
N SER A 278 31.76 4.51 -7.66
CA SER A 278 32.03 4.70 -9.09
C SER A 278 32.71 6.04 -9.39
N ARG A 279 32.34 7.10 -8.65
CA ARG A 279 32.97 8.41 -8.76
C ARG A 279 34.42 8.39 -8.27
N GLU A 280 34.70 7.68 -7.19
CA GLU A 280 36.07 7.51 -6.68
C GLU A 280 36.95 6.73 -7.65
N LEU A 281 36.44 5.64 -8.24
CA LEU A 281 37.16 4.87 -9.26
C LEU A 281 37.45 5.71 -10.51
N SER A 282 36.52 6.56 -10.95
CA SER A 282 36.75 7.44 -12.11
C SER A 282 37.85 8.49 -11.90
N LYS A 283 38.27 8.72 -10.65
CA LYS A 283 39.37 9.64 -10.31
C LYS A 283 40.72 8.95 -10.18
N GLN A 284 40.75 7.61 -10.12
CA GLN A 284 42.01 6.86 -10.10
C GLN A 284 42.54 6.75 -11.54
N PRO A 285 43.78 7.20 -11.80
CA PRO A 285 44.37 7.23 -13.14
C PRO A 285 44.71 5.84 -13.69
#